data_AF-A0A819LIU3-F1
#
_entry.id   AF-A0A819LIU3-F1
#
_cell.length_a   1.000
_cell.length_b   1.000
_cell.length_c   1.000
_cell.angle_alpha   90.00
_cell.angle_beta   90.00
_cell.angle_gamma   90.00
#
_symmetry.space_group_name_H-M   'P 1'
#
loop_
_entity.id
_entity.type
_entity.pdbx_description
1 polymer ?
#
loop_
_entity_poly.entity_id
_entity_poly.type
_entity_poly.pdbx_seq_one_letter_code
_entity_poly.pdbx_strand_id
1 'polypeptide(L)'
;PIILEAGYFIPNRPFFDNLGTILLLAIVNTLFNTICIGLTLWGFQFTPIYGGTTFGMLPCLVFAALISAVDPVAVLATFTEIHVNDMLYIVVFGESLLNDAVSVVLYRMFDSFAKIGQENIIAMDIVLGVLSFFVVALGGVLIYTLF
;
A
#
# COMPACT_ATOMS: atom_id res chain seq x y z
N PRO A 1 14.45 -7.74 -10.31
CA PRO A 1 14.18 -8.93 -11.16
C PRO A 1 12.69 -9.17 -11.36
N ILE A 2 11.89 -9.30 -10.28
CA ILE A 2 10.45 -9.64 -10.37
C ILE A 2 9.59 -8.44 -10.82
N ILE A 3 9.80 -7.26 -10.25
CA ILE A 3 9.02 -6.03 -10.57
C ILE A 3 9.24 -5.58 -12.03
N LEU A 4 10.44 -5.79 -12.58
CA LEU A 4 10.83 -5.34 -13.91
C LEU A 4 10.28 -6.27 -15.01
N GLU A 5 10.15 -7.56 -14.70
CA GLU A 5 9.53 -8.56 -15.58
C GLU A 5 8.01 -8.41 -15.60
N ALA A 6 7.40 -8.14 -14.43
CA ALA A 6 5.97 -7.81 -14.32
C ALA A 6 5.61 -6.51 -15.08
N GLY A 7 6.50 -5.52 -15.10
CA GLY A 7 6.32 -4.27 -15.84
C GLY A 7 6.45 -4.37 -17.36
N TYR A 8 7.18 -5.37 -17.87
CA TYR A 8 7.49 -5.51 -19.31
C TYR A 8 6.38 -6.22 -20.10
N PHE A 9 5.60 -7.10 -19.46
CA PHE A 9 4.51 -7.85 -20.10
C PHE A 9 3.12 -7.19 -19.96
N ILE A 10 3.05 -5.94 -19.48
CA ILE A 10 1.78 -5.24 -19.28
C ILE A 10 1.20 -4.81 -20.64
N PRO A 11 -0.06 -5.17 -20.97
CA PRO A 11 -0.76 -4.57 -22.09
C PRO A 11 -1.07 -3.08 -21.78
N ASN A 12 -0.21 -2.20 -22.29
CA ASN A 12 -0.12 -0.76 -21.98
C ASN A 12 -1.35 0.11 -22.35
N ARG A 13 -2.36 -0.39 -23.06
CA ARG A 13 -3.57 0.42 -23.34
C ARG A 13 -4.65 0.26 -22.26
N PRO A 14 -5.19 -0.94 -22.03
CA PRO A 14 -6.26 -1.14 -21.05
C PRO A 14 -5.83 -0.86 -19.60
N PHE A 15 -4.54 -1.02 -19.26
CA PHE A 15 -4.01 -0.61 -17.95
C PHE A 15 -4.11 0.91 -17.74
N PHE A 16 -3.67 1.70 -18.74
CA PHE A 16 -3.68 3.16 -18.65
C PHE A 16 -5.10 3.73 -18.77
N ASP A 17 -5.98 3.09 -19.54
CA ASP A 17 -7.39 3.48 -19.65
C ASP A 17 -8.13 3.35 -18.30
N ASN A 18 -7.67 2.46 -17.42
CA ASN A 18 -8.27 2.20 -16.10
C ASN A 18 -7.40 2.63 -14.92
N LEU A 19 -6.32 3.39 -15.18
CA LEU A 19 -5.33 3.76 -14.18
C LEU A 19 -5.94 4.44 -12.96
N GLY A 20 -6.96 5.29 -13.16
CA GLY A 20 -7.67 5.96 -12.06
C GLY A 20 -8.35 4.98 -11.10
N THR A 21 -9.03 3.96 -11.64
CA THR A 21 -9.68 2.92 -10.83
C THR A 21 -8.65 2.07 -10.11
N ILE A 22 -7.57 1.71 -10.80
CA ILE A 22 -6.48 0.90 -10.24
C ILE A 22 -5.79 1.65 -9.09
N LEU A 23 -5.46 2.93 -9.28
CA LEU A 23 -4.88 3.78 -8.25
C LEU A 23 -5.82 3.94 -7.05
N LEU A 24 -7.10 4.19 -7.30
CA LEU A 24 -8.08 4.35 -6.21
C LEU A 24 -8.18 3.07 -5.38
N LEU A 25 -8.29 1.91 -6.04
CA LEU A 25 -8.36 0.62 -5.36
C LEU A 25 -7.07 0.33 -4.58
N ALA A 26 -5.90 0.52 -5.18
CA ALA A 26 -4.62 0.33 -4.50
C ALA A 26 -4.49 1.21 -3.25
N ILE A 27 -4.80 2.50 -3.36
CA ILE A 27 -4.67 3.44 -2.24
C ILE A 27 -5.64 3.11 -1.12
N VAL A 28 -6.93 2.94 -1.46
CA VAL A 28 -7.98 2.75 -0.47
C VAL A 28 -7.80 1.41 0.24
N ASN A 29 -7.52 0.33 -0.50
CA ASN A 29 -7.32 -0.99 0.09
C ASN A 29 -6.09 -1.03 1.00
N THR A 30 -4.94 -0.53 0.53
CA THR A 30 -3.71 -0.54 1.33
C THR A 30 -3.83 0.33 2.57
N LEU A 31 -4.47 1.51 2.46
CA LEU A 31 -4.69 2.37 3.62
C LEU A 31 -5.63 1.72 4.64
N PHE A 32 -6.75 1.16 4.16
CA PHE A 32 -7.71 0.46 5.02
C PHE A 32 -7.04 -0.73 5.72
N ASN A 33 -6.31 -1.56 4.98
CA ASN A 33 -5.61 -2.72 5.52
C ASN A 33 -4.57 -2.31 6.57
N THR A 34 -3.74 -1.29 6.28
CA THR A 34 -2.75 -0.76 7.22
C THR A 34 -3.40 -0.24 8.51
N ILE A 35 -4.49 0.53 8.41
CA ILE A 35 -5.21 1.06 9.58
C ILE A 35 -5.84 -0.08 10.38
N CYS A 36 -6.53 -1.02 9.74
CA CYS A 36 -7.19 -2.14 10.40
C CYS A 36 -6.19 -3.01 11.16
N ILE A 37 -5.09 -3.42 10.53
CA ILE A 37 -4.06 -4.23 11.18
C ILE A 37 -3.41 -3.43 12.32
N GLY A 38 -3.01 -2.19 12.05
CA GLY A 38 -2.34 -1.34 13.05
C GLY A 38 -3.19 -1.09 14.29
N LEU A 39 -4.49 -0.78 14.12
CA LEU A 39 -5.43 -0.59 15.22
C LEU A 39 -5.75 -1.90 15.94
N THR A 40 -5.83 -3.02 15.23
CA THR A 40 -6.07 -4.33 15.86
C THR A 40 -4.89 -4.72 16.75
N LEU A 41 -3.65 -4.55 16.25
CA LEU A 41 -2.43 -4.82 17.01
C LEU A 41 -2.30 -3.90 18.22
N TRP A 42 -2.55 -2.60 18.02
CA TRP A 42 -2.54 -1.63 19.11
C TRP A 42 -3.66 -1.93 20.12
N GLY A 43 -4.85 -2.31 19.66
CA GLY A 43 -6.01 -2.62 20.48
C GLY A 43 -5.85 -3.88 21.34
N PHE A 44 -5.02 -4.83 20.90
CA PHE A 44 -4.75 -6.07 21.62
C PHE A 44 -4.21 -5.83 23.04
N GLN A 45 -3.52 -4.71 23.28
CA GLN A 45 -3.01 -4.35 24.60
C GLN A 45 -4.11 -4.07 25.65
N PHE A 46 -5.33 -3.74 25.22
CA PHE A 46 -6.46 -3.51 26.12
C PHE A 46 -7.19 -4.81 26.51
N THR A 47 -6.76 -5.94 25.96
CA THR A 47 -7.36 -7.24 26.28
C THR A 47 -6.76 -7.80 27.58
N PRO A 48 -7.57 -8.44 28.45
CA PRO A 48 -7.12 -8.98 29.73
C PRO A 48 -6.14 -10.17 29.62
N ILE A 49 -5.86 -10.62 28.40
CA ILE A 49 -4.92 -11.70 28.08
C ILE A 49 -3.47 -11.16 28.00
N TYR A 50 -3.31 -9.85 27.88
CA TYR A 50 -2.04 -9.22 27.51
C TYR A 50 -1.15 -8.96 28.74
N GLY A 51 0.01 -9.63 28.79
CA GLY A 51 0.89 -9.76 29.96
C GLY A 51 1.85 -8.59 30.28
N GLY A 52 1.57 -7.36 29.83
CA GLY A 52 2.17 -6.16 30.43
C GLY A 52 3.21 -5.34 29.63
N THR A 53 3.41 -5.57 28.33
CA THR A 53 4.26 -4.71 27.47
C THR A 53 3.46 -3.74 26.61
N THR A 54 3.43 -2.45 26.98
CA THR A 54 2.75 -1.41 26.18
C THR A 54 3.42 -1.24 24.81
N PHE A 55 2.66 -1.44 23.74
CA PHE A 55 3.11 -1.09 22.39
C PHE A 55 2.63 0.30 22.01
N GLY A 56 3.56 1.13 21.55
CA GLY A 56 3.23 2.41 20.93
C GLY A 56 2.42 2.20 19.65
N MET A 57 1.45 3.08 19.39
CA MET A 57 0.61 3.02 18.19
C MET A 57 1.43 3.12 16.89
N LEU A 58 2.47 3.96 16.89
CA LEU A 58 3.33 4.19 15.72
C LEU A 58 4.10 2.92 15.29
N PRO A 59 4.80 2.19 16.18
CA PRO A 59 5.37 0.88 15.84
C PRO A 59 4.38 -0.12 15.25
N CYS A 60 3.14 -0.18 15.75
CA CYS A 60 2.09 -1.03 15.20
C CYS A 60 1.70 -0.62 13.78
N LEU A 61 1.59 0.69 13.50
CA LEU A 61 1.31 1.21 12.16
C LEU A 61 2.47 1.01 11.18
N VAL A 62 3.72 1.16 11.64
CA VAL A 62 4.91 0.87 10.83
C VAL A 62 4.93 -0.60 10.42
N PHE A 63 4.67 -1.51 11.36
CA PHE A 63 4.57 -2.93 11.09
C PHE A 63 3.39 -3.25 10.15
N ALA A 64 2.23 -2.65 10.40
CA ALA A 64 1.05 -2.84 9.57
C ALA A 64 1.28 -2.39 8.13
N ALA A 65 1.97 -1.27 7.91
CA ALA A 65 2.32 -0.80 6.57
C ALA A 65 3.19 -1.84 5.85
N LEU A 66 4.24 -2.37 6.49
CA LEU A 66 5.13 -3.38 5.89
C LEU A 66 4.38 -4.61 5.37
N ILE A 67 3.34 -5.07 6.07
CA ILE A 67 2.58 -6.27 5.70
C ILE A 67 1.31 -5.97 4.90
N SER A 68 1.02 -4.69 4.62
CA SER A 68 -0.19 -4.29 3.91
C SER A 68 -0.11 -4.49 2.40
N ALA A 69 1.11 -4.68 1.87
CA ALA A 69 1.34 -5.11 0.50
C ALA A 69 0.87 -6.55 0.32
N VAL A 70 -0.05 -6.78 -0.63
CA VAL A 70 -0.67 -8.08 -0.90
C VAL A 70 -0.23 -8.55 -2.28
N ASP A 71 0.24 -9.79 -2.36
CA ASP A 71 0.63 -10.44 -3.60
C ASP A 71 -0.56 -11.23 -4.20
N PRO A 72 -1.01 -10.94 -5.43
CA PRO A 72 -2.20 -11.53 -6.02
C PRO A 72 -1.90 -12.83 -6.79
N VAL A 73 -0.68 -13.37 -6.75
CA VAL A 73 -0.28 -14.54 -7.56
C VAL A 73 -1.30 -15.67 -7.51
N ALA A 74 -1.83 -16.00 -6.33
CA ALA A 74 -2.83 -17.05 -6.17
C ALA A 74 -4.18 -16.70 -6.82
N VAL A 75 -4.60 -15.44 -6.73
CA VAL A 75 -5.86 -14.93 -7.29
C VAL A 75 -5.77 -14.85 -8.82
N LEU A 76 -4.65 -14.37 -9.35
CA LEU A 76 -4.40 -14.30 -10.79
C LEU A 76 -4.35 -15.70 -11.43
N ALA A 77 -3.76 -16.68 -10.72
CA ALA A 77 -3.73 -18.07 -11.18
C ALA A 77 -5.16 -18.65 -11.32
N THR A 78 -6.01 -18.44 -10.30
CA THR A 78 -7.40 -18.92 -10.34
C THR A 78 -8.23 -18.18 -11.40
N PHE A 79 -8.00 -16.89 -11.61
CA PHE A 79 -8.69 -16.10 -12.64
C PHE A 79 -8.41 -16.57 -14.06
N THR A 80 -7.20 -17.05 -14.30
CA THR A 80 -6.79 -17.61 -15.60
C THR A 80 -7.50 -18.95 -15.86
N GLU A 81 -7.63 -19.79 -14.82
CA GLU A 81 -8.33 -21.08 -14.92
C GLU A 81 -9.83 -20.94 -15.21
N ILE A 82 -10.50 -19.94 -14.62
CA ILE A 82 -11.94 -19.72 -14.81
C ILE A 82 -12.28 -18.83 -16.01
N HIS A 83 -11.29 -18.41 -16.79
CA HIS A 83 -11.44 -17.49 -17.93
C HIS A 83 -12.20 -16.21 -17.56
N VAL A 84 -11.73 -15.52 -16.51
CA VAL A 84 -12.32 -14.25 -16.08
C VAL A 84 -12.09 -13.13 -17.10
N ASN A 85 -12.89 -12.07 -17.02
CA ASN A 85 -12.76 -10.90 -17.89
C ASN A 85 -11.37 -10.25 -17.78
N ASP A 86 -10.72 -10.01 -18.93
CA ASP A 86 -9.39 -9.37 -19.03
C ASP A 86 -9.30 -8.04 -18.27
N MET A 87 -10.39 -7.26 -18.19
CA MET A 87 -10.43 -6.04 -17.37
C MET A 87 -10.22 -6.31 -15.89
N LEU A 88 -10.85 -7.36 -15.35
CA LEU A 88 -10.74 -7.68 -13.94
C LEU A 88 -9.31 -8.17 -13.60
N TYR A 89 -8.72 -8.94 -14.52
CA TYR A 89 -7.32 -9.35 -14.43
C TYR A 89 -6.39 -8.14 -14.36
N ILE A 90 -6.53 -7.20 -15.30
CA ILE A 90 -5.69 -6.00 -15.37
C ILE A 90 -5.86 -5.11 -14.13
N VAL A 91 -7.09 -4.98 -13.63
CA VAL A 91 -7.36 -4.16 -12.44
C VAL A 91 -6.72 -4.76 -11.19
N VAL A 92 -6.86 -6.06 -10.94
CA VAL A 92 -6.26 -6.72 -9.76
C VAL A 92 -4.75 -6.76 -9.86
N PHE A 93 -4.21 -7.11 -11.03
CA PHE A 93 -2.77 -7.09 -11.27
C PHE A 93 -2.18 -5.68 -11.06
N GLY A 94 -2.83 -4.66 -11.60
CA GLY A 94 -2.39 -3.27 -11.44
C GLY A 94 -2.52 -2.77 -10.00
N GLU A 95 -3.58 -3.16 -9.29
CA GLU A 95 -3.82 -2.78 -7.91
C GLU A 95 -2.67 -3.29 -7.03
N SER A 96 -2.29 -4.55 -7.22
CA SER A 96 -1.21 -5.16 -6.46
C SER A 96 0.17 -4.62 -6.83
N LEU A 97 0.42 -4.28 -8.11
CA LEU A 97 1.65 -3.60 -8.52
C LEU A 97 1.80 -2.23 -7.84
N LEU A 98 0.72 -1.45 -7.75
CA LEU A 98 0.76 -0.12 -7.15
C LEU A 98 0.72 -0.16 -5.62
N ASN A 99 0.06 -1.17 -5.04
CA ASN A 99 0.00 -1.42 -3.60
C ASN A 99 1.40 -1.47 -2.96
N ASP A 100 2.36 -2.17 -3.58
CA ASP A 100 3.75 -2.23 -3.10
C ASP A 100 4.35 -0.82 -2.92
N ALA A 101 4.16 0.05 -3.91
CA ALA A 101 4.64 1.42 -3.84
C ALA A 101 3.92 2.22 -2.74
N VAL A 102 2.60 2.08 -2.62
CA VAL A 102 1.80 2.72 -1.57
C VAL A 102 2.26 2.29 -0.17
N SER A 103 2.45 1.00 0.02
CA SER A 103 2.92 0.39 1.28
C SER A 103 4.29 0.92 1.70
N VAL A 104 5.24 1.02 0.77
CA VAL A 104 6.57 1.60 1.05
C VAL A 104 6.47 3.05 1.46
N VAL A 105 5.62 3.85 0.83
CA VAL A 105 5.40 5.26 1.22
C VAL A 105 4.81 5.35 2.63
N LEU A 106 3.77 4.56 2.92
CA LEU A 106 3.16 4.50 4.26
C LEU A 106 4.17 4.10 5.33
N TYR A 107 5.01 3.11 5.05
CA TYR A 107 6.10 2.70 5.94
C TYR A 107 7.04 3.86 6.24
N ARG A 108 7.52 4.58 5.21
CA ARG A 108 8.43 5.73 5.39
C ARG A 108 7.76 6.87 6.17
N MET A 109 6.48 7.12 5.91
CA MET A 109 5.70 8.12 6.62
C MET A 109 5.61 7.78 8.12
N PHE A 110 5.18 6.56 8.46
CA PHE A 110 5.04 6.15 9.86
C PHE A 110 6.39 6.00 10.57
N ASP A 111 7.45 5.54 9.89
CA ASP A 111 8.81 5.50 10.44
C ASP A 111 9.33 6.90 10.77
N SER A 112 9.07 7.88 9.89
CA SER A 112 9.40 9.28 10.17
C SER A 112 8.62 9.82 11.36
N PHE A 113 7.32 9.52 11.46
CA PHE A 113 6.50 9.93 12.61
C PHE A 113 6.98 9.27 13.92
N ALA A 114 7.38 8.00 13.86
CA ALA A 114 7.96 7.29 15.00
C ALA A 114 9.27 7.95 15.50
N LYS A 115 10.09 8.49 14.58
CA LYS A 115 11.33 9.22 14.92
C LYS A 115 11.09 10.62 15.49
N ILE A 116 10.06 11.32 15.02
CA ILE A 116 9.67 12.65 15.52
C ILE A 116 9.05 12.55 16.93
N GLY A 117 8.35 11.44 17.19
CA GLY A 117 7.66 11.17 18.45
C GLY A 117 6.21 11.69 18.43
N GLN A 118 5.30 10.92 19.04
CA GLN A 118 3.85 11.12 18.96
C GLN A 118 3.38 12.49 19.51
N GLU A 119 4.15 13.11 20.41
CA GLU A 119 3.84 14.41 21.01
C GLU A 119 4.22 15.61 20.12
N ASN A 120 5.03 15.41 19.08
CA ASN A 120 5.52 16.46 18.18
C ASN A 120 4.88 16.41 16.78
N ILE A 121 3.90 15.52 16.55
CA ILE A 121 3.24 15.39 15.23
C ILE A 121 2.31 16.59 15.03
N ILE A 122 2.67 17.46 14.09
CA ILE A 122 1.89 18.63 13.72
C ILE A 122 0.94 18.25 12.57
N ALA A 123 -0.21 18.92 12.44
CA ALA A 123 -1.11 18.73 11.28
C ALA A 123 -0.38 18.88 9.92
N MET A 124 0.71 19.67 9.89
CA MET A 124 1.59 19.82 8.74
C MET A 124 2.29 18.51 8.33
N ASP A 125 2.64 17.64 9.29
CA ASP A 125 3.29 16.35 9.02
C ASP A 125 2.33 15.37 8.35
N ILE A 126 1.03 15.42 8.71
CA ILE A 126 -0.02 14.65 8.06
C ILE A 126 -0.20 15.13 6.61
N VAL A 127 -0.22 16.45 6.39
CA VAL A 127 -0.32 17.04 5.05
C VAL A 127 0.90 16.72 4.18
N LEU A 128 2.12 16.75 4.77
CA LEU A 128 3.35 16.33 4.10
C LEU A 128 3.35 14.82 3.79
N GLY A 129 2.79 14.00 4.67
CA GLY A 129 2.57 12.57 4.43
C GLY A 129 1.70 12.32 3.20
N VAL A 130 0.55 12.98 3.13
CA VAL A 130 -0.36 12.92 1.97
C VAL A 130 0.31 13.49 0.71
N LEU A 131 1.05 14.60 0.80
CA LEU A 131 1.78 15.17 -0.34
C LEU A 131 2.89 14.25 -0.84
N SER A 132 3.65 13.63 0.07
CA SER A 132 4.73 12.70 -0.29
C SER A 132 4.19 11.47 -1.02
N PHE A 133 2.98 11.03 -0.67
CA PHE A 133 2.25 10.01 -1.42
C PHE A 133 2.02 10.40 -2.88
N PHE A 134 1.50 11.59 -3.15
CA PHE A 134 1.29 12.06 -4.52
C PHE A 134 2.61 12.32 -5.26
N VAL A 135 3.65 12.83 -4.59
CA VAL A 135 4.96 13.08 -5.20
C VAL A 135 5.63 11.78 -5.63
N VAL A 136 5.62 10.75 -4.78
CA VAL A 136 6.22 9.45 -5.11
C VAL A 136 5.40 8.74 -6.20
N ALA A 137 4.06 8.79 -6.12
CA ALA A 137 3.19 8.21 -7.14
C ALA A 137 3.39 8.88 -8.52
N LEU A 138 3.38 10.21 -8.59
CA LEU A 138 3.56 10.95 -9.85
C LEU A 138 5.00 10.85 -10.37
N GLY A 139 5.99 10.84 -9.47
CA GLY A 139 7.40 10.66 -9.83
C GLY A 139 7.67 9.29 -10.46
N GLY A 140 7.08 8.23 -9.90
CA GLY A 140 7.18 6.88 -10.46
C GLY A 140 6.56 6.77 -11.86
N VAL A 141 5.37 7.36 -12.06
CA VAL A 141 4.71 7.39 -13.38
C VAL A 141 5.53 8.18 -14.39
N LEU A 142 6.07 9.35 -14.03
CA LEU A 142 6.89 10.17 -14.91
C LEU A 142 8.15 9.45 -15.38
N ILE A 143 8.87 8.79 -14.47
CA ILE A 143 10.06 8.00 -14.81
C ILE A 143 9.68 6.86 -15.76
N TYR A 144 8.56 6.16 -15.49
CA TYR A 144 8.07 5.08 -16.37
C TYR A 144 7.67 5.58 -17.77
N THR A 145 7.15 6.80 -17.90
CA THR A 145 6.81 7.36 -19.23
C THR A 145 8.00 7.92 -20.00
N LEU A 146 9.12 8.19 -19.33
CA LEU A 146 10.34 8.77 -19.92
C LEU A 146 11.32 7.70 -20.43
N PHE A 147 11.17 6.45 -19.99
CA PHE A 147 12.00 5.30 -20.37
C PHE A 147 11.15 4.21 -21.01
#